data_AF-A0A2S8WSE6-F1
#
_entry.id   AF-A0A2S8WSE6-F1
#
_cell.length_a   1.000
_cell.length_b   1.000
_cell.length_c   1.000
_cell.angle_alpha   90.00
_cell.angle_beta   90.00
_cell.angle_gamma   90.00
#
_symmetry.space_group_name_H-M   'P 1'
#
loop_
_entity.id
_entity.type
_entity.pdbx_description
1 polymer ?
#
loop_
_entity_poly.entity_id
_entity_poly.type
_entity_poly.pdbx_seq_one_letter_code
_entity_poly.pdbx_strand_id
1 'polypeptide(L)'
;MKASSKAVCLTIGLLLTLAGAAGSFVMLLQPWRSCPEIDDSSAGCPATSSDTALLGLAIAVFLFGVAFLIMSRKPERIPLDAAGPFGKLD
;
A
#
# COMPACT_ATOMS: atom_id res chain seq x y z
N MET A 1 15.14 5.90 22.14
CA MET A 1 13.68 6.08 21.91
C MET A 1 13.13 4.74 21.43
N LYS A 2 12.31 4.03 22.20
CA LYS A 2 11.65 2.79 21.73
C LYS A 2 10.45 3.22 20.89
N ALA A 3 10.56 3.11 19.57
CA ALA A 3 9.42 3.36 18.69
C ALA A 3 8.31 2.37 19.06
N SER A 4 7.10 2.87 19.28
CA SER A 4 5.93 2.00 19.48
C SER A 4 5.75 1.13 18.25
N SER A 5 5.60 -0.19 18.43
CA SER A 5 5.48 -1.16 17.33
C SER A 5 4.37 -0.78 16.34
N LYS A 6 3.30 -0.13 16.85
CA LYS A 6 2.21 0.43 16.03
C LYS A 6 2.66 1.58 15.13
N ALA A 7 3.48 2.49 15.65
CA ALA A 7 4.03 3.60 14.87
C ALA A 7 4.96 3.09 13.76
N VAL A 8 5.75 2.05 14.04
CA VAL A 8 6.60 1.41 13.02
C VAL A 8 5.75 0.77 11.92
N CYS A 9 4.71 0.00 12.27
CA CYS A 9 3.79 -0.59 11.29
C CYS A 9 3.03 0.46 10.47
N LEU A 10 2.63 1.59 11.07
CA LEU A 10 1.99 2.68 10.34
C LEU A 10 2.93 3.32 9.33
N THR A 11 4.15 3.64 9.74
CA THR A 11 5.14 4.28 8.86
C THR A 11 5.52 3.36 7.70
N ILE A 12 5.81 2.08 7.99
CA ILE A 12 6.14 1.09 6.95
C ILE A 12 4.94 0.88 6.01
N GLY A 13 3.74 0.71 6.55
CA GLY A 13 2.52 0.54 5.74
C GLY A 13 2.29 1.73 4.81
N LEU A 14 2.41 2.96 5.33
CA LEU A 14 2.24 4.18 4.54
C LEU A 14 3.28 4.28 3.42
N LEU A 15 4.56 4.01 3.72
CA LEU A 15 5.63 4.07 2.72
C LEU A 15 5.42 3.03 1.62
N LEU A 16 5.06 1.79 1.97
CA LEU A 16 4.78 0.73 1.01
C LEU A 16 3.58 1.07 0.12
N THR A 17 2.49 1.59 0.70
CA THR A 17 1.31 2.01 -0.06
C THR A 17 1.65 3.14 -1.03
N LEU A 18 2.38 4.17 -0.59
CA LEU A 18 2.78 5.28 -1.46
C LEU A 18 3.72 4.82 -2.57
N ALA A 19 4.73 4.00 -2.25
CA ALA A 19 5.67 3.47 -3.22
C ALA A 19 4.99 2.57 -4.26
N GLY A 20 4.12 1.66 -3.83
CA GLY A 20 3.37 0.78 -4.74
C GLY A 20 2.39 1.54 -5.63
N ALA A 21 1.69 2.55 -5.08
CA ALA A 21 0.77 3.38 -5.85
C ALA A 21 1.51 4.24 -6.89
N ALA A 22 2.57 4.93 -6.47
CA ALA A 22 3.39 5.74 -7.38
C ALA A 22 4.04 4.86 -8.45
N GLY A 23 4.62 3.72 -8.07
CA GLY A 23 5.22 2.77 -9.01
C GLY A 23 4.23 2.22 -10.03
N SER A 24 3.01 1.87 -9.60
CA SER A 24 1.96 1.41 -10.51
C SER A 24 1.53 2.51 -11.48
N PHE A 25 1.34 3.74 -10.99
CA PHE A 25 0.97 4.89 -11.82
C PHE A 25 2.06 5.20 -12.87
N VAL A 26 3.32 5.20 -12.45
CA VAL A 26 4.49 5.41 -13.29
C VAL A 26 4.59 4.31 -14.36
N MET A 27 4.31 3.05 -14.02
CA MET A 27 4.25 1.92 -14.97
C MET A 27 3.08 1.99 -15.94
N LEU A 28 1.96 2.60 -15.56
CA LEU A 28 0.81 2.81 -16.46
C LEU A 28 1.07 3.96 -17.45
N LEU A 29 1.70 5.04 -16.99
CA LEU A 29 2.03 6.18 -17.85
C LEU A 29 3.24 5.93 -18.75
N GLN A 30 4.13 5.01 -18.35
CA GLN A 30 5.35 4.65 -19.07
C GLN A 30 6.15 5.88 -19.60
N PRO A 31 6.40 6.94 -18.82
CA PRO A 31 6.99 8.20 -19.32
C PRO A 31 8.39 8.05 -19.94
N TRP A 32 9.09 6.94 -19.71
CA TRP A 32 10.39 6.64 -20.32
C TRP A 32 10.30 5.91 -21.66
N ARG A 33 9.10 5.48 -22.09
CA ARG A 33 8.89 4.80 -23.37
C ARG A 33 8.47 5.82 -24.41
N SER A 34 9.19 5.85 -25.54
CA SER A 34 8.76 6.52 -26.76
C SER A 34 8.35 5.45 -27.77
N CYS A 35 7.13 5.52 -28.29
CA CYS A 35 6.61 4.58 -29.29
C CYS A 35 6.74 5.20 -30.69
N PRO A 36 7.80 4.89 -31.47
CA PRO A 36 8.03 5.55 -32.75
C PRO A 36 7.09 5.10 -33.88
N GLU A 37 6.39 3.97 -33.73
CA GLU A 37 5.52 3.40 -34.79
C GLU A 37 4.02 3.53 -34.52
N ILE A 38 3.62 4.09 -33.38
CA ILE A 38 2.21 4.14 -32.96
C ILE A 38 1.87 5.57 -32.53
N ASP A 39 1.57 6.41 -33.52
CA ASP A 39 1.36 7.86 -33.35
C ASP A 39 -0.02 8.21 -32.75
N ASP A 40 -0.94 7.23 -32.63
CA ASP A 40 -2.32 7.46 -32.16
C ASP A 40 -2.74 6.64 -30.92
N SER A 41 -1.82 5.92 -30.27
CA SER A 41 -2.19 5.11 -29.10
C SER A 41 -2.35 5.96 -27.83
N SER A 42 -3.61 6.33 -27.55
CA SER A 42 -4.04 7.01 -26.31
C SER A 42 -3.79 6.21 -25.02
N ALA A 43 -3.19 5.01 -25.09
CA ALA A 43 -3.00 4.11 -23.96
C ALA A 43 -1.62 3.41 -24.00
N GLY A 44 -0.54 4.18 -24.12
CA GLY A 44 0.82 3.69 -23.89
C GLY A 44 1.35 2.68 -24.91
N CYS A 45 2.62 2.31 -24.72
CA CYS A 45 3.30 1.33 -25.55
C CYS A 45 2.90 -0.10 -25.15
N PRO A 46 2.95 -1.09 -26.07
CA PRO A 46 2.72 -2.48 -25.70
C PRO A 46 3.66 -2.90 -24.56
N ALA A 47 3.08 -3.31 -23.43
CA ALA A 47 3.82 -3.70 -22.24
C ALA A 47 4.63 -4.96 -22.53
N THR A 48 5.94 -4.91 -22.27
CA THR A 48 6.77 -6.12 -22.35
C THR A 48 6.51 -7.02 -21.15
N SER A 49 6.94 -8.28 -21.23
CA SER A 49 6.84 -9.22 -20.11
C SER A 49 7.51 -8.70 -18.83
N SER A 50 8.62 -7.97 -18.96
CA SER A 50 9.31 -7.30 -17.85
C SER A 50 8.46 -6.20 -17.21
N ASP A 51 7.77 -5.39 -18.01
CA ASP A 51 6.97 -4.26 -17.52
C ASP A 51 5.75 -4.77 -16.76
N THR A 52 5.12 -5.84 -17.26
CA THR A 52 4.01 -6.51 -16.56
C THR A 52 4.45 -7.11 -15.23
N ALA A 53 5.64 -7.71 -15.17
CA ALA A 53 6.19 -8.24 -13.91
C ALA A 53 6.46 -7.12 -12.89
N LEU A 54 7.03 -5.99 -13.34
CA LEU A 54 7.26 -4.82 -12.50
C LEU A 54 5.96 -4.19 -12.00
N LEU A 55 4.95 -4.06 -12.86
CA LEU A 55 3.62 -3.61 -12.47
C LEU A 55 2.98 -4.55 -11.45
N GLY A 56 3.06 -5.87 -11.68
CA GLY A 56 2.56 -6.86 -10.73
C GLY A 56 3.23 -6.76 -9.35
N LEU A 57 4.55 -6.53 -9.33
CA LEU A 57 5.30 -6.32 -8.10
C LEU A 57 4.89 -5.00 -7.41
N ALA A 58 4.69 -3.92 -8.16
CA ALA A 58 4.23 -2.64 -7.61
C ALA A 58 2.83 -2.76 -6.97
N ILE A 59 1.92 -3.50 -7.61
CA ILE A 59 0.59 -3.82 -7.06
C ILE A 59 0.72 -4.65 -5.79
N ALA A 60 1.57 -5.68 -5.78
CA ALA A 60 1.79 -6.50 -4.59
C ALA A 60 2.30 -5.65 -3.41
N VAL A 61 3.28 -4.77 -3.64
CA VAL A 61 3.81 -3.84 -2.64
C VAL A 61 2.72 -2.91 -2.11
N PHE A 62 1.86 -2.39 -3.00
CA PHE A 62 0.71 -1.58 -2.61
C PHE A 62 -0.23 -2.34 -1.67
N LEU A 63 -0.61 -3.57 -2.05
CA LEU A 63 -1.51 -4.42 -1.25
C LEU A 63 -0.90 -4.76 0.12
N PHE A 64 0.40 -5.06 0.18
CA PHE A 64 1.10 -5.26 1.45
C PHE A 64 1.04 -4.01 2.33
N GLY A 65 1.30 -2.82 1.77
CA GLY A 65 1.19 -1.56 2.51
C GLY A 65 -0.21 -1.35 3.10
N VAL A 66 -1.25 -1.58 2.29
CA VAL A 66 -2.65 -1.49 2.73
C VAL A 66 -2.94 -2.49 3.86
N ALA A 67 -2.47 -3.74 3.73
CA ALA A 67 -2.63 -4.74 4.78
C ALA A 67 -1.96 -4.31 6.11
N PHE A 68 -0.75 -3.75 6.06
CA PHE A 68 -0.07 -3.21 7.24
C PHE A 68 -0.85 -2.07 7.90
N LEU A 69 -1.42 -1.16 7.10
CA LEU A 69 -2.24 -0.07 7.61
C LEU A 69 -3.52 -0.58 8.29
N ILE A 70 -4.19 -1.58 7.71
CA ILE A 70 -5.37 -2.21 8.31
C ILE A 70 -5.01 -2.90 9.62
N MET A 71 -3.92 -3.67 9.65
CA MET A 71 -3.47 -4.36 10.86
C MET A 71 -3.11 -3.39 11.98
N SER A 72 -2.52 -2.25 11.65
CA SER A 72 -2.14 -1.24 12.65
C SER A 72 -3.33 -0.51 13.27
N ARG A 73 -4.48 -0.49 12.59
CA ARG A 73 -5.73 0.11 13.09
C ARG A 73 -6.56 -0.80 14.00
N LYS A 74 -6.18 -2.07 14.21
CA LYS A 74 -6.94 -2.95 15.10
C LYS A 74 -7.01 -2.34 16.51
N PRO A 75 -8.22 -2.02 17.02
CA PRO A 75 -8.37 -1.42 18.34
C PRO A 75 -7.84 -2.40 19.38
N GLU A 76 -7.04 -1.89 20.31
CA GLU A 76 -6.62 -2.66 21.47
C GLU A 76 -7.89 -3.01 22.25
N ARG A 77 -8.21 -4.29 22.40
CA ARG A 77 -9.32 -4.67 23.28
C ARG A 77 -8.97 -4.14 24.66
N ILE A 78 -9.79 -3.23 25.18
CA ILE A 78 -9.70 -2.84 26.58
C ILE A 78 -10.05 -4.10 27.37
N PRO A 79 -9.13 -4.65 28.20
CA PRO A 79 -9.48 -5.76 29.07
C PRO A 79 -10.63 -5.30 29.97
N LEU A 80 -11.65 -6.15 30.17
CA LEU A 80 -12.80 -5.84 31.02
C LEU A 80 -12.37 -5.42 32.43
N ASP A 81 -11.21 -5.89 32.87
CA ASP A 81 -10.58 -5.57 34.15
C ASP A 81 -10.13 -4.10 34.25
N ALA A 82 -9.97 -3.41 33.11
CA ALA A 82 -9.67 -1.99 33.01
C ALA A 82 -10.93 -1.14 32.73
N ALA A 83 -12.09 -1.77 32.49
CA ALA A 83 -13.35 -1.05 32.48
C ALA A 83 -13.64 -0.63 33.93
N GLY A 84 -13.75 0.68 34.16
CA GLY A 84 -14.02 1.25 35.49
C GLY A 84 -15.32 0.72 36.12
N PRO A 85 -15.72 1.26 37.29
CA PRO A 85 -16.74 0.68 38.17
C PRO A 85 -18.15 0.47 37.57
N PHE A 86 -18.39 0.90 36.33
CA PHE A 86 -19.63 0.74 35.57
C PHE A 86 -19.63 -0.46 34.60
N GLY A 87 -18.59 -1.32 34.62
CA GLY A 87 -18.35 -2.38 33.63
C GLY A 87 -19.23 -3.63 33.69
N LYS A 88 -20.18 -3.72 34.62
CA LYS A 88 -21.25 -4.73 34.59
C LYS A 88 -22.59 -4.01 34.59
N LEU A 89 -23.26 -4.05 33.44
CA LEU A 89 -24.70 -3.92 33.37
C LEU A 89 -25.20 -5.36 33.19
N ASP A 90 -25.75 -5.90 34.27
CA ASP A 90 -26.42 -7.20 34.30
C ASP A 90 -27.66 -7.21 33.38
#